data_AF-A0AA35SKE1-F1
#
_entry.id   AF-A0AA35SKE1-F1
#
_cell.length_a   1.000
_cell.length_b   1.000
_cell.length_c   1.000
_cell.angle_alpha   90.00
_cell.angle_beta   90.00
_cell.angle_gamma   90.00
#
_symmetry.space_group_name_H-M   'P 1'
#
loop_
_entity.id
_entity.type
_entity.pdbx_description
1 polymer ?
#
loop_
_entity_poly.entity_id
_entity_poly.type
_entity_poly.pdbx_seq_one_letter_code
_entity_poly.pdbx_strand_id
1 'polypeptide(L)'
;MGLYHSRFIEALKNGSEDEVRQLYNNRKSVRDRIDPNTSLGPAHNDNSVLHYAALHAMEWLYRDLLTRGGKPDMRNGVARNCLHLVCSCVESNKREAERRARIVLLTIHEGLFGMDVEHVLRERDEDGNTALHLAASAGLQSCVEVLLENKADLYVTNKKEQTAADCASECKRSALATLIETRMVFTADDDGSSAHVVDPDHTHLMELAEAPSGMRDSDLRSMKDQLLIETSELLGVSLFTSEALLRHHGWSKEQLLEAWMENPTEVCEKAGVQLPTNLGTHNLDTPSVVSPPRGPPGEEVEGEEGGERECGVCVVTFVPDVEVPCGHVFCRDCWRHYLHQKIEAGDAHSIVCPEYGCFKLVPIEVIEGVVSRKMTQRYLQFDIKAFVESHPTIRWCPYPDCHRAVRITTPNDTPGDAQQPTTVHCGNEHYFCWSCSGEPHVPTSCEGWRKWLDHVQEMAPQIGDRTTSQLDDAASQRWLATRSKPCPKCRAPIEKTDGCNHMCCKKCKHDFCWVCLDEWKLHNTSTGGYFE
;
A
#
# COMPACT_ATOMS: atom_id res chain seq x y z
N MET A 1 -0.30 10.54 31.47
CA MET A 1 -0.65 10.45 30.03
C MET A 1 -1.11 11.79 29.44
N GLY A 2 -1.81 12.66 30.18
CA GLY A 2 -2.20 14.00 29.68
C GLY A 2 -1.03 14.90 29.23
N LEU A 3 0.14 14.78 29.86
CA LEU A 3 1.36 15.53 29.52
C LEU A 3 1.92 15.27 28.11
N TYR A 4 1.74 14.07 27.56
CA TYR A 4 2.26 13.75 26.21
C TYR A 4 1.34 14.29 25.12
N HIS A 5 0.03 14.15 25.32
CA HIS A 5 -0.97 14.75 24.43
C HIS A 5 -0.85 16.28 24.43
N SER A 6 -0.70 16.91 25.59
CA SER A 6 -0.51 18.37 25.66
C SER A 6 0.77 18.81 24.96
N ARG A 7 1.89 18.08 25.11
CA ARG A 7 3.14 18.37 24.39
C ARG A 7 3.03 18.17 22.87
N PHE A 8 2.27 17.16 22.43
CA PHE A 8 2.02 16.95 21.01
C PHE A 8 1.22 18.10 20.40
N ILE A 9 0.16 18.52 21.09
CA ILE A 9 -0.63 19.68 20.69
C ILE A 9 0.20 20.97 20.70
N GLU A 10 1.11 21.13 21.66
CA GLU A 10 2.03 22.28 21.72
C GLU A 10 3.04 22.27 20.56
N ALA A 11 3.62 21.11 20.24
CA ALA A 11 4.52 20.95 19.10
C ALA A 11 3.81 21.23 17.76
N LEU A 12 2.56 20.80 17.62
CA LEU A 12 1.72 21.11 16.46
C LEU A 12 1.46 22.60 16.32
N LYS A 13 1.15 23.28 17.43
CA LYS A 13 0.94 24.74 17.43
C LYS A 13 2.19 25.47 16.98
N ASN A 14 3.35 25.02 17.45
CA ASN A 14 4.64 25.63 17.15
C ASN A 14 5.16 25.30 15.74
N GLY A 15 4.52 24.38 15.01
CA GLY A 15 4.96 23.97 13.67
C GLY A 15 6.23 23.12 13.64
N SER A 16 6.62 22.53 14.78
CA SER A 16 7.84 21.73 14.89
C SER A 16 7.61 20.32 14.35
N GLU A 17 7.79 20.15 13.02
CA GLU A 17 7.54 18.87 12.32
C GLU A 17 8.27 17.68 12.98
N ASP A 18 9.52 17.88 13.41
CA ASP A 18 10.34 16.83 14.01
C ASP A 18 9.84 16.43 15.41
N GLU A 19 9.45 17.40 16.24
CA GLU A 19 8.87 17.11 17.55
C GLU A 19 7.50 16.45 17.43
N VAL A 20 6.68 16.91 16.48
CA VAL A 20 5.39 16.30 16.16
C VAL A 20 5.59 14.85 15.73
N ARG A 21 6.52 14.58 14.81
CA ARG A 21 6.84 13.23 14.32
C ARG A 21 7.36 12.33 15.44
N GLN A 22 8.24 12.83 16.30
CA GLN A 22 8.74 12.08 17.45
C GLN A 22 7.62 11.75 18.43
N LEU A 23 6.76 12.71 18.78
CA LEU A 23 5.66 12.50 19.72
C LEU A 23 4.56 11.60 19.14
N TYR A 24 4.35 11.64 17.82
CA TYR A 24 3.41 10.80 17.09
C TYR A 24 3.88 9.33 17.02
N ASN A 25 5.13 9.10 16.60
CA ASN A 25 5.67 7.76 16.38
C ASN A 25 6.04 7.02 17.68
N ASN A 26 6.46 7.75 18.73
CA ASN A 26 6.94 7.14 19.96
C ASN A 26 5.84 6.52 20.84
N ARG A 27 4.56 6.83 20.61
CA ARG A 27 3.44 6.26 21.39
C ARG A 27 2.20 6.01 20.55
N LYS A 28 1.97 4.73 20.24
CA LYS A 28 0.70 4.24 19.66
C LYS A 28 -0.55 4.74 20.41
N SER A 29 -0.46 4.90 21.74
CA SER A 29 -1.55 5.44 22.57
C SER A 29 -1.94 6.90 22.28
N VAL A 30 -1.02 7.68 21.71
CA VAL A 30 -1.27 9.07 21.29
C VAL A 30 -1.92 9.05 19.90
N ARG A 31 -1.36 8.27 18.96
CA ARG A 31 -1.94 8.03 17.63
C ARG A 31 -3.38 7.56 17.69
N ASP A 32 -3.68 6.54 18.47
CA ASP A 32 -5.03 5.95 18.55
C ASP A 32 -6.07 6.89 19.20
N ARG A 33 -5.63 7.92 19.93
CA ARG A 33 -6.50 8.88 20.64
C ARG A 33 -6.60 10.24 19.97
N ILE A 34 -5.75 10.54 19.00
CA ILE A 34 -5.85 11.76 18.20
C ILE A 34 -7.02 11.56 17.25
N ASP A 35 -8.08 12.31 17.50
CA ASP A 35 -9.14 12.51 16.53
C ASP A 35 -8.74 13.71 15.63
N PRO A 36 -8.59 13.49 14.30
CA PRO A 36 -8.27 14.54 13.33
C PRO A 36 -9.20 15.76 13.42
N ASN A 37 -10.43 15.54 13.87
CA ASN A 37 -11.53 16.49 13.81
C ASN A 37 -11.76 17.23 15.15
N THR A 38 -11.07 16.84 16.23
CA THR A 38 -11.24 17.47 17.54
C THR A 38 -10.71 18.90 17.52
N SER A 39 -11.58 19.87 17.85
CA SER A 39 -11.19 21.27 18.08
C SER A 39 -10.29 21.38 19.32
N LEU A 40 -9.22 22.15 19.21
CA LEU A 40 -8.30 22.46 20.30
C LEU A 40 -8.76 23.66 21.16
N GLY A 41 -9.96 24.16 20.89
CA GLY A 41 -10.69 25.16 21.69
C GLY A 41 -10.53 26.61 21.21
N PRO A 42 -11.30 27.53 21.81
CA PRO A 42 -11.46 28.91 21.32
C PRO A 42 -10.21 29.76 21.48
N ALA A 43 -9.32 29.42 22.41
CA ALA A 43 -8.01 30.09 22.56
C ALA A 43 -7.07 29.88 21.36
N HIS A 44 -7.44 28.97 20.45
CA HIS A 44 -6.64 28.55 19.30
C HIS A 44 -7.44 28.61 18.00
N ASN A 45 -8.39 29.54 17.92
CA ASN A 45 -9.31 29.72 16.79
C ASN A 45 -10.08 28.43 16.44
N ASP A 46 -10.31 27.55 17.41
CA ASP A 46 -10.96 26.24 17.21
C ASP A 46 -10.33 25.40 16.08
N ASN A 47 -9.02 25.57 15.84
CA ASN A 47 -8.30 24.75 14.88
C ASN A 47 -8.28 23.29 15.36
N SER A 48 -8.63 22.39 14.45
CA SER A 48 -8.44 20.96 14.67
C SER A 48 -6.99 20.53 14.43
N VAL A 49 -6.68 19.28 14.76
CA VAL A 49 -5.37 18.69 14.48
C VAL A 49 -5.08 18.69 12.97
N LEU A 50 -6.10 18.40 12.15
CA LEU A 50 -5.99 18.46 10.68
C LEU A 50 -5.67 19.87 10.17
N HIS A 51 -6.29 20.90 10.76
CA HIS A 51 -6.03 22.30 10.44
C HIS A 51 -4.56 22.69 10.68
N TYR A 52 -3.96 22.25 11.79
CA TYR A 52 -2.55 22.52 12.08
C TYR A 52 -1.60 21.77 11.14
N ALA A 53 -1.93 20.53 10.77
CA ALA A 53 -1.16 19.79 9.79
C ALA A 53 -1.16 20.50 8.42
N ALA A 54 -2.30 21.07 8.03
CA ALA A 54 -2.47 21.85 6.80
C ALA A 54 -1.70 23.18 6.84
N LEU A 55 -1.85 23.94 7.95
CA LEU A 55 -1.20 25.25 8.15
C LEU A 55 0.33 25.17 8.01
N HIS A 56 0.93 24.15 8.63
CA HIS A 56 2.38 23.96 8.70
C HIS A 56 2.95 23.07 7.58
N ALA A 57 2.15 22.77 6.55
CA ALA A 57 2.56 21.93 5.42
C ALA A 57 3.12 20.55 5.82
N MET A 58 2.59 19.95 6.89
CA MET A 58 3.01 18.64 7.40
C MET A 58 2.34 17.52 6.58
N GLU A 59 2.82 17.32 5.35
CA GLU A 59 2.26 16.39 4.36
C GLU A 59 2.01 14.98 4.91
N TRP A 60 3.00 14.41 5.61
CA TRP A 60 2.92 13.05 6.15
C TRP A 60 1.79 12.91 7.18
N LEU A 61 1.64 13.91 8.05
CA LEU A 61 0.62 13.92 9.10
C LEU A 61 -0.74 14.20 8.50
N TYR A 62 -0.81 15.12 7.54
CA TYR A 62 -2.04 15.45 6.84
C TYR A 62 -2.62 14.21 6.13
N ARG A 63 -1.78 13.48 5.39
CA ARG A 63 -2.16 12.21 4.74
C ARG A 63 -2.68 11.18 5.75
N ASP A 64 -1.99 10.99 6.86
CA ASP A 64 -2.41 10.03 7.89
C ASP A 64 -3.69 10.44 8.62
N LEU A 65 -3.90 11.74 8.85
CA LEU A 65 -5.14 12.23 9.45
C LEU A 65 -6.34 12.09 8.52
N LEU A 66 -6.14 12.25 7.20
CA LEU A 66 -7.19 12.00 6.19
C LEU A 66 -7.60 10.53 6.13
N THR A 67 -6.64 9.59 6.10
CA THR A 67 -6.96 8.14 6.09
C THR A 67 -7.72 7.70 7.35
N ARG A 68 -7.60 8.44 8.44
CA ARG A 68 -8.30 8.23 9.71
C ARG A 68 -9.65 8.97 9.81
N GLY A 69 -10.19 9.45 8.69
CA GLY A 69 -11.51 10.10 8.62
C GLY A 69 -11.47 11.60 8.95
N GLY A 70 -10.32 12.24 8.73
CA GLY A 70 -10.19 13.70 8.81
C GLY A 70 -11.05 14.39 7.77
N LYS A 71 -11.75 15.44 8.21
CA LYS A 71 -12.69 16.21 7.39
C LYS A 71 -12.10 17.56 7.01
N PRO A 72 -11.57 17.73 5.79
CA PRO A 72 -10.88 18.95 5.39
C PRO A 72 -11.82 20.12 5.09
N ASP A 73 -13.12 19.85 4.93
CA ASP A 73 -14.24 20.78 4.78
C ASP A 73 -14.69 21.42 6.11
N MET A 74 -14.26 20.86 7.25
CA MET A 74 -14.61 21.46 8.53
C MET A 74 -14.00 22.84 8.68
N ARG A 75 -14.79 23.75 9.25
CA ARG A 75 -14.38 25.12 9.52
C ARG A 75 -13.94 25.28 10.96
N ASN A 76 -12.84 26.00 11.14
CA ASN A 76 -12.40 26.48 12.44
C ASN A 76 -13.25 27.69 12.91
N GLY A 77 -12.89 28.27 14.04
CA GLY A 77 -13.62 29.39 14.67
C GLY A 77 -13.58 30.71 13.88
N VAL A 78 -12.79 30.79 12.80
CA VAL A 78 -12.70 31.94 11.86
C VAL A 78 -13.27 31.54 10.49
N ALA A 79 -14.14 30.53 10.46
CA ALA A 79 -14.77 29.97 9.26
C ALA A 79 -13.78 29.48 8.18
N ARG A 80 -12.51 29.17 8.54
CA ARG A 80 -11.49 28.67 7.60
C ARG A 80 -11.44 27.15 7.61
N ASN A 81 -11.40 26.56 6.42
CA ASN A 81 -11.15 25.14 6.21
C ASN A 81 -9.65 24.85 5.99
N CYS A 82 -9.30 23.59 5.73
CA CYS A 82 -7.89 23.20 5.56
C CYS A 82 -7.23 23.86 4.34
N LEU A 83 -7.96 24.03 3.22
CA LEU A 83 -7.44 24.73 2.03
C LEU A 83 -7.10 26.19 2.33
N HIS A 84 -7.96 26.89 3.08
CA HIS A 84 -7.68 28.27 3.47
C HIS A 84 -6.38 28.39 4.28
N LEU A 85 -6.13 27.46 5.20
CA LEU A 85 -4.92 27.49 6.03
C LEU A 85 -3.65 27.18 5.24
N VAL A 86 -3.70 26.19 4.35
CA VAL A 86 -2.57 25.84 3.47
C VAL A 86 -2.18 27.02 2.60
N CYS A 87 -3.19 27.76 2.12
CA CYS A 87 -3.02 28.90 1.23
C CYS A 87 -2.76 30.24 1.95
N SER A 88 -2.82 30.30 3.28
CA SER A 88 -2.70 31.56 4.04
C SER A 88 -1.28 32.02 4.38
N CYS A 89 -0.28 31.15 4.23
CA CYS A 89 1.10 31.41 4.64
C CYS A 89 1.96 31.87 3.47
N VAL A 90 2.84 32.86 3.72
CA VAL A 90 3.82 33.32 2.73
C VAL A 90 4.92 32.27 2.56
N GLU A 91 5.28 32.01 1.31
CA GLU A 91 6.31 31.06 0.90
C GLU A 91 7.66 31.33 1.58
N SER A 92 8.24 30.32 2.25
CA SER A 92 9.58 30.43 2.85
C SER A 92 10.66 29.74 2.00
N ASN A 93 10.33 28.63 1.34
CA ASN A 93 11.25 27.85 0.52
C ASN A 93 10.50 26.97 -0.51
N LYS A 94 11.20 26.56 -1.58
CA LYS A 94 10.65 25.73 -2.68
C LYS A 94 10.06 24.41 -2.19
N ARG A 95 10.69 23.74 -1.23
CA ARG A 95 10.24 22.46 -0.67
C ARG A 95 8.92 22.57 0.08
N GLU A 96 8.69 23.70 0.75
CA GLU A 96 7.44 24.01 1.44
C GLU A 96 6.33 24.33 0.45
N ALA A 97 6.63 25.07 -0.62
CA ALA A 97 5.68 25.32 -1.71
C ALA A 97 5.18 24.01 -2.34
N GLU A 98 6.09 23.07 -2.63
CA GLU A 98 5.75 21.74 -3.16
C GLU A 98 4.89 20.93 -2.18
N ARG A 99 5.23 20.94 -0.88
CA ARG A 99 4.44 20.27 0.17
C ARG A 99 3.03 20.86 0.27
N ARG A 100 2.89 22.19 0.19
CA ARG A 100 1.59 22.87 0.20
C ARG A 100 0.76 22.50 -1.02
N ALA A 101 1.34 22.51 -2.21
CA ALA A 101 0.67 22.08 -3.44
C ALA A 101 0.21 20.62 -3.34
N ARG A 102 1.04 19.72 -2.79
CA ARG A 102 0.64 18.32 -2.54
C ARG A 102 -0.52 18.20 -1.55
N ILE A 103 -0.57 19.01 -0.50
CA ILE A 103 -1.70 19.01 0.45
C ILE A 103 -2.99 19.53 -0.22
N VAL A 104 -2.89 20.56 -1.05
CA VAL A 104 -4.03 21.05 -1.86
C VAL A 104 -4.55 19.93 -2.75
N LEU A 105 -3.65 19.24 -3.48
CA LEU A 105 -4.00 18.11 -4.33
C LEU A 105 -4.64 16.96 -3.55
N LEU A 106 -4.06 16.57 -2.41
CA LEU A 106 -4.62 15.52 -1.53
C LEU A 106 -6.03 15.87 -1.04
N THR A 107 -6.31 17.15 -0.83
CA THR A 107 -7.63 17.61 -0.36
C THR A 107 -8.67 17.60 -1.49
N ILE A 108 -8.23 17.74 -2.74
CA ILE A 108 -9.09 17.82 -3.93
C ILE A 108 -9.33 16.43 -4.55
N HIS A 109 -8.29 15.59 -4.65
CA HIS A 109 -8.33 14.33 -5.42
C HIS A 109 -8.69 13.07 -4.63
N GLU A 110 -8.58 13.06 -3.30
CA GLU A 110 -8.94 11.89 -2.50
C GLU A 110 -10.48 11.78 -2.35
N GLY A 111 -11.15 11.43 -3.46
CA GLY A 111 -12.58 11.14 -3.58
C GLY A 111 -13.04 9.86 -2.88
N LEU A 112 -12.25 9.31 -1.95
CA LEU A 112 -12.55 8.10 -1.18
C LEU A 112 -13.67 8.27 -0.13
N PHE A 113 -14.14 9.50 0.11
CA PHE A 113 -15.13 9.81 1.15
C PHE A 113 -16.45 10.39 0.63
N GLY A 114 -16.69 10.39 -0.69
CA GLY A 114 -17.94 10.89 -1.26
C GLY A 114 -18.17 12.40 -1.04
N MET A 115 -17.08 13.17 -0.96
CA MET A 115 -17.12 14.62 -0.77
C MET A 115 -17.33 15.34 -2.09
N ASP A 116 -18.19 16.37 -2.07
CA ASP A 116 -18.35 17.31 -3.18
C ASP A 116 -17.14 18.26 -3.20
N VAL A 117 -16.16 17.95 -4.04
CA VAL A 117 -14.92 18.72 -4.21
C VAL A 117 -15.22 20.17 -4.59
N GLU A 118 -16.30 20.40 -5.35
CA GLU A 118 -16.68 21.76 -5.72
C GLU A 118 -17.20 22.56 -4.52
N HIS A 119 -17.79 21.90 -3.52
CA HIS A 119 -18.22 22.55 -2.29
C HIS A 119 -17.02 23.09 -1.50
N VAL A 120 -15.97 22.28 -1.34
CA VAL A 120 -14.77 22.63 -0.55
C VAL A 120 -14.00 23.81 -1.16
N LEU A 121 -13.94 23.88 -2.50
CA LEU A 121 -13.27 24.95 -3.24
C LEU A 121 -14.01 26.29 -3.18
N ARG A 122 -15.35 26.26 -3.05
CA ARG A 122 -16.20 27.46 -3.03
C ARG A 122 -16.45 28.02 -1.63
N GLU A 123 -15.97 27.35 -0.59
CA GLU A 123 -16.10 27.84 0.77
C GLU A 123 -15.38 29.19 0.95
N ARG A 124 -15.93 30.02 1.81
CA ARG A 124 -15.42 31.36 2.11
C ARG A 124 -15.15 31.51 3.59
N ASP A 125 -14.03 32.15 3.92
CA ASP A 125 -13.70 32.51 5.28
C ASP A 125 -14.52 33.71 5.80
N GLU A 126 -14.25 34.15 7.05
CA GLU A 126 -14.94 35.30 7.64
C GLU A 126 -14.77 36.60 6.84
N ASP A 127 -13.70 36.75 6.05
CA ASP A 127 -13.47 37.91 5.19
C ASP A 127 -14.10 37.74 3.79
N GLY A 128 -14.74 36.59 3.54
CA GLY A 128 -15.32 36.24 2.25
C GLY A 128 -14.30 35.71 1.24
N ASN A 129 -13.06 35.44 1.66
CA ASN A 129 -12.00 34.94 0.79
C ASN A 129 -12.17 33.44 0.53
N THR A 130 -11.96 33.00 -0.71
CA THR A 130 -11.77 31.58 -1.03
C THR A 130 -10.30 31.17 -0.87
N ALA A 131 -10.00 29.87 -0.94
CA ALA A 131 -8.62 29.39 -0.95
C ALA A 131 -7.76 30.03 -2.05
N LEU A 132 -8.35 30.33 -3.21
CA LEU A 132 -7.68 31.00 -4.33
C LEU A 132 -7.29 32.45 -3.98
N HIS A 133 -8.16 33.19 -3.27
CA HIS A 133 -7.84 34.54 -2.79
C HIS A 133 -6.63 34.51 -1.87
N LEU A 134 -6.58 33.55 -0.95
CA LEU A 134 -5.47 33.43 -0.01
C LEU A 134 -4.18 32.99 -0.72
N ALA A 135 -4.23 32.03 -1.64
CA ALA A 135 -3.06 31.58 -2.40
C ALA A 135 -2.46 32.72 -3.26
N ALA A 136 -3.33 33.47 -3.95
CA ALA A 136 -2.96 34.68 -4.69
C ALA A 136 -2.44 35.79 -3.76
N SER A 137 -3.06 35.94 -2.58
CA SER A 137 -2.65 36.85 -1.51
C SER A 137 -1.45 36.36 -0.67
N ALA A 138 -0.92 35.17 -0.92
CA ALA A 138 0.31 34.67 -0.30
C ALA A 138 1.46 34.59 -1.30
N GLY A 139 1.16 34.50 -2.60
CA GLY A 139 2.16 34.35 -3.67
C GLY A 139 2.47 32.89 -3.99
N LEU A 140 1.56 31.98 -3.63
CA LEU A 140 1.76 30.54 -3.75
C LEU A 140 1.49 30.07 -5.18
N GLN A 141 2.47 30.21 -6.08
CA GLN A 141 2.30 29.92 -7.50
C GLN A 141 1.79 28.50 -7.74
N SER A 142 2.46 27.49 -7.16
CA SER A 142 2.07 26.08 -7.34
C SER A 142 0.69 25.76 -6.76
N CYS A 143 0.25 26.45 -5.71
CA CYS A 143 -1.10 26.26 -5.16
C CYS A 143 -2.16 26.93 -6.05
N VAL A 144 -1.85 28.10 -6.62
CA VAL A 144 -2.74 28.78 -7.57
C VAL A 144 -2.95 27.92 -8.82
N GLU A 145 -1.87 27.38 -9.40
CA GLU A 145 -1.94 26.48 -10.57
C GLU A 145 -2.84 25.27 -10.30
N VAL A 146 -2.60 24.54 -9.20
CA VAL A 146 -3.41 23.38 -8.82
C VAL A 146 -4.89 23.74 -8.59
N LEU A 147 -5.18 24.90 -7.99
CA LEU A 147 -6.58 25.34 -7.78
C LEU A 147 -7.28 25.70 -9.10
N LEU A 148 -6.57 26.34 -10.03
CA LEU A 148 -7.12 26.72 -11.34
C LEU A 148 -7.42 25.49 -12.21
N GLU A 149 -6.53 24.50 -12.21
CA GLU A 149 -6.72 23.23 -12.92
C GLU A 149 -7.94 22.45 -12.39
N ASN A 150 -8.27 22.62 -11.11
CA ASN A 150 -9.40 21.97 -10.45
C ASN A 150 -10.66 22.83 -10.39
N LYS A 151 -10.83 23.76 -11.35
CA LYS A 151 -12.05 24.58 -11.53
C LYS A 151 -12.42 25.46 -10.34
N ALA A 152 -11.44 25.99 -9.61
CA ALA A 152 -11.71 27.03 -8.63
C ALA A 152 -12.36 28.26 -9.30
N ASP A 153 -13.40 28.82 -8.67
CA ASP A 153 -14.13 29.96 -9.21
C ASP A 153 -13.30 31.24 -9.15
N LEU A 154 -13.07 31.84 -10.32
CA LEU A 154 -12.22 33.02 -10.53
C LEU A 154 -12.96 34.34 -10.24
N TYR A 155 -14.29 34.32 -10.31
CA TYR A 155 -15.12 35.52 -10.29
C TYR A 155 -15.69 35.82 -8.91
N VAL A 156 -15.40 34.99 -7.92
CA VAL A 156 -15.81 35.22 -6.53
C VAL A 156 -15.12 36.48 -6.02
N THR A 157 -15.90 37.36 -5.38
CA THR A 157 -15.39 38.51 -4.66
C THR A 157 -15.49 38.32 -3.15
N ASN A 158 -14.49 38.85 -2.43
CA ASN A 158 -14.48 38.91 -0.97
C ASN A 158 -15.32 40.10 -0.45
N LYS A 159 -15.33 40.32 0.88
CA LYS A 159 -16.06 41.44 1.50
C LYS A 159 -15.54 42.84 1.12
N LYS A 160 -14.34 42.93 0.55
CA LYS A 160 -13.78 44.18 -0.01
C LYS A 160 -14.08 44.34 -1.51
N GLU A 161 -14.93 43.48 -2.07
CA GLU A 161 -15.27 43.44 -3.50
C GLU A 161 -14.08 43.12 -4.41
N GLN A 162 -13.05 42.45 -3.86
CA GLN A 162 -11.84 42.06 -4.59
C GLN A 162 -11.92 40.62 -5.06
N THR A 163 -11.52 40.37 -6.30
CA THR A 163 -11.26 39.01 -6.83
C THR A 163 -9.90 38.48 -6.36
N ALA A 164 -9.62 37.21 -6.63
CA ALA A 164 -8.30 36.64 -6.34
C ALA A 164 -7.16 37.34 -7.13
N ALA A 165 -7.43 37.80 -8.36
CA ALA A 165 -6.50 38.60 -9.14
C ALA A 165 -6.22 39.96 -8.48
N ASP A 166 -7.27 40.62 -7.98
CA ASP A 166 -7.14 41.90 -7.26
C ASP A 166 -6.31 41.75 -5.99
N CYS A 167 -6.48 40.64 -5.26
CA CYS A 167 -5.68 40.31 -4.07
C CYS A 167 -4.20 40.07 -4.40
N ALA A 168 -3.89 39.43 -5.54
CA ALA A 168 -2.52 39.30 -6.03
C ALA A 168 -1.91 40.66 -6.41
N SER A 169 -2.69 41.50 -7.09
CA SER A 169 -2.28 42.85 -7.49
C SER A 169 -2.01 43.77 -6.29
N GLU A 170 -2.90 43.77 -5.30
CA GLU A 170 -2.74 44.57 -4.06
C GLU A 170 -1.46 44.20 -3.32
N CYS A 171 -1.12 42.92 -3.30
CA CYS A 171 0.07 42.41 -2.64
C CYS A 171 1.32 42.37 -3.55
N LYS A 172 1.30 43.06 -4.70
CA LYS A 172 2.45 43.21 -5.63
C LYS A 172 2.94 41.91 -6.28
N ARG A 173 2.04 40.95 -6.53
CA ARG A 173 2.35 39.71 -7.27
C ARG A 173 1.83 39.80 -8.69
N SER A 174 2.41 40.71 -9.47
CA SER A 174 1.98 41.01 -10.83
C SER A 174 1.95 39.78 -11.74
N ALA A 175 2.93 38.88 -11.63
CA ALA A 175 2.96 37.65 -12.43
C ALA A 175 1.75 36.74 -12.17
N LEU A 176 1.33 36.59 -10.91
CA LEU A 176 0.17 35.78 -10.53
C LEU A 176 -1.15 36.49 -10.87
N ALA A 177 -1.22 37.81 -10.72
CA ALA A 177 -2.38 38.59 -11.15
C ALA A 177 -2.63 38.41 -12.65
N THR A 178 -1.61 38.57 -13.49
CA THR A 178 -1.71 38.33 -14.94
C THR A 178 -2.13 36.90 -15.26
N LEU A 179 -1.61 35.90 -14.53
CA LEU A 179 -1.96 34.50 -14.73
C LEU A 179 -3.46 34.25 -14.47
N ILE A 180 -4.00 34.81 -13.37
CA ILE A 180 -5.42 34.66 -13.03
C ILE A 180 -6.30 35.46 -14.01
N GLU A 181 -5.94 36.71 -14.31
CA GLU A 181 -6.68 37.57 -15.26
C GLU A 181 -6.75 36.96 -16.66
N THR A 182 -5.64 36.41 -17.17
CA THR A 182 -5.64 35.73 -18.47
C THR A 182 -6.61 34.54 -18.45
N ARG A 183 -6.63 33.74 -17.39
CA ARG A 183 -7.60 32.63 -17.24
C ARG A 183 -9.05 33.12 -17.16
N MET A 184 -9.33 34.26 -16.54
CA MET A 184 -10.68 34.85 -16.55
C MET A 184 -11.12 35.19 -17.98
N VAL A 185 -10.27 35.83 -18.78
CA VAL A 185 -10.62 36.22 -20.16
C VAL A 185 -10.92 35.00 -21.06
N PHE A 186 -10.19 33.90 -20.88
CA PHE A 186 -10.31 32.71 -21.75
C PHE A 186 -11.30 31.64 -21.24
N THR A 187 -11.92 31.81 -20.06
CA THR A 187 -12.88 30.83 -19.49
C THR A 187 -14.34 31.14 -19.81
N ALA A 188 -14.65 32.28 -20.44
CA ALA A 188 -16.02 32.72 -20.68
C ALA A 188 -16.74 31.97 -21.83
N ASP A 189 -16.05 31.19 -22.66
CA ASP A 189 -16.60 30.68 -23.93
C ASP A 189 -16.48 29.17 -24.20
N ASP A 190 -15.97 28.31 -23.30
CA ASP A 190 -15.73 26.88 -23.64
C ASP A 190 -16.60 25.89 -22.85
N ASP A 191 -17.71 25.51 -23.48
CA ASP A 191 -18.38 24.22 -23.28
C ASP A 191 -17.42 23.09 -23.72
N GLY A 192 -16.61 22.64 -22.76
CA GLY A 192 -15.95 21.34 -22.76
C GLY A 192 -15.27 20.91 -24.06
N SER A 193 -14.09 21.44 -24.36
CA SER A 193 -12.99 20.69 -25.00
C SER A 193 -11.75 21.58 -25.13
N SER A 194 -10.83 21.55 -24.16
CA SER A 194 -9.47 21.99 -24.44
C SER A 194 -8.42 21.20 -23.67
N ALA A 195 -7.53 20.60 -24.45
CA ALA A 195 -6.41 19.77 -24.06
C ALA A 195 -5.37 20.58 -23.27
N HIS A 196 -4.96 20.09 -22.11
CA HIS A 196 -3.84 20.65 -21.35
C HIS A 196 -2.52 20.34 -22.05
N VAL A 197 -1.87 21.39 -22.56
CA VAL A 197 -0.45 21.41 -22.92
C VAL A 197 0.34 21.31 -21.61
N VAL A 198 1.05 20.20 -21.40
CA VAL A 198 1.87 19.96 -20.20
C VAL A 198 3.31 20.42 -20.46
N ASP A 199 3.80 21.30 -19.60
CA ASP A 199 5.18 21.81 -19.58
C ASP A 199 6.15 20.71 -19.04
N PRO A 200 7.29 20.42 -19.71
CA PRO A 200 8.20 19.33 -19.34
C PRO A 200 8.81 19.37 -17.92
N ASP A 201 8.72 20.48 -17.19
CA ASP A 201 9.20 20.55 -15.79
C ASP A 201 8.19 20.02 -14.76
N HIS A 202 6.95 19.72 -15.15
CA HIS A 202 5.93 19.16 -14.27
C HIS A 202 6.03 17.63 -14.06
N THR A 203 6.87 16.95 -14.84
CA THR A 203 7.07 15.50 -14.75
C THR A 203 7.71 15.06 -13.42
N HIS A 204 8.42 15.95 -12.73
CA HIS A 204 9.14 15.58 -11.49
C HIS A 204 8.27 15.61 -10.21
N LEU A 205 7.14 16.34 -10.21
CA LEU A 205 6.22 16.34 -9.06
C LEU A 205 5.23 15.17 -9.08
N MET A 206 5.06 14.52 -10.23
CA MET A 206 4.24 13.33 -10.40
C MET A 206 5.03 12.05 -10.06
N GLU A 207 6.36 12.03 -10.25
CA GLU A 207 7.23 10.89 -9.93
C GLU A 207 7.43 10.61 -8.42
N LEU A 208 7.10 11.54 -7.52
CA LEU A 208 7.10 11.28 -6.06
C LEU A 208 5.72 10.86 -5.53
N ALA A 209 4.68 10.82 -6.37
CA ALA A 209 3.37 10.29 -6.03
C ALA A 209 3.23 8.78 -6.31
N GLU A 210 4.18 8.16 -7.00
CA GLU A 210 4.21 6.71 -7.23
C GLU A 210 5.13 5.98 -6.23
N ALA A 211 4.99 6.28 -4.94
CA ALA A 211 5.28 5.22 -3.98
C ALA A 211 4.22 4.13 -4.22
N PRO A 212 4.58 2.88 -4.56
CA PRO A 212 3.60 1.89 -4.97
C PRO A 212 2.62 1.68 -3.81
N SER A 213 1.41 2.20 -3.99
CA SER A 213 0.35 2.09 -3.00
C SER A 213 -0.05 0.62 -2.94
N GLY A 214 0.13 0.00 -1.78
CA GLY A 214 -0.15 -1.43 -1.66
C GLY A 214 -1.58 -1.75 -2.03
N MET A 215 -1.72 -2.71 -2.94
CA MET A 215 -2.97 -3.23 -3.48
C MET A 215 -3.67 -4.10 -2.44
N ARG A 216 -4.99 -3.98 -2.38
CA ARG A 216 -5.84 -4.84 -1.56
C ARG A 216 -6.19 -6.11 -2.31
N ASP A 217 -6.70 -7.11 -1.59
CA ASP A 217 -7.21 -8.35 -2.20
C ASP A 217 -8.26 -8.11 -3.30
N SER A 218 -9.11 -7.08 -3.17
CA SER A 218 -10.08 -6.71 -4.21
C SER A 218 -9.42 -6.26 -5.51
N ASP A 219 -8.32 -5.51 -5.38
CA ASP A 219 -7.62 -4.92 -6.51
C ASP A 219 -6.83 -6.04 -7.23
N LEU A 220 -6.23 -6.95 -6.47
CA LEU A 220 -5.58 -8.15 -6.99
C LEU A 220 -6.55 -9.10 -7.72
N ARG A 221 -7.77 -9.29 -7.18
CA ARG A 221 -8.83 -10.06 -7.87
C ARG A 221 -9.20 -9.41 -9.19
N SER A 222 -9.44 -8.10 -9.20
CA SER A 222 -9.77 -7.37 -10.42
C SER A 222 -8.66 -7.50 -11.48
N MET A 223 -7.39 -7.46 -11.06
CA MET A 223 -6.26 -7.68 -11.96
C MET A 223 -6.23 -9.11 -12.52
N LYS A 224 -6.47 -10.12 -11.68
CA LYS A 224 -6.57 -11.52 -12.11
C LYS A 224 -7.71 -11.70 -13.12
N ASP A 225 -8.88 -11.15 -12.82
CA ASP A 225 -10.07 -11.26 -13.65
C ASP A 225 -9.86 -10.57 -15.01
N GLN A 226 -9.23 -9.39 -15.02
CA GLN A 226 -8.88 -8.70 -16.25
C GLN A 226 -7.87 -9.51 -17.09
N LEU A 227 -6.84 -10.09 -16.47
CA LEU A 227 -5.88 -10.95 -17.17
C LEU A 227 -6.57 -12.17 -17.80
N LEU A 228 -7.56 -12.75 -17.11
CA LEU A 228 -8.34 -13.87 -17.62
C LEU A 228 -9.17 -13.49 -18.84
N ILE A 229 -9.88 -12.37 -18.77
CA ILE A 229 -10.70 -11.84 -19.88
C ILE A 229 -9.81 -11.57 -21.10
N GLU A 230 -8.72 -10.84 -20.92
CA GLU A 230 -7.80 -10.52 -22.02
C GLU A 230 -7.22 -11.79 -22.66
N THR A 231 -6.86 -12.79 -21.85
CA THR A 231 -6.31 -14.06 -22.35
C THR A 231 -7.38 -14.88 -23.07
N SER A 232 -8.62 -14.87 -22.58
CA SER A 232 -9.77 -15.53 -23.21
C SER A 232 -10.08 -14.93 -24.58
N GLU A 233 -10.10 -13.60 -24.68
CA GLU A 233 -10.31 -12.90 -25.96
C GLU A 233 -9.18 -13.15 -26.95
N LEU A 234 -7.92 -13.13 -26.48
CA LEU A 234 -6.75 -13.26 -27.35
C LEU A 234 -6.56 -14.69 -27.89
N LEU A 235 -6.92 -15.71 -27.10
CA LEU A 235 -6.85 -17.12 -27.50
C LEU A 235 -8.16 -17.64 -28.12
N GLY A 236 -9.27 -16.92 -27.98
CA GLY A 236 -10.60 -17.37 -28.43
C GLY A 236 -11.14 -18.58 -27.65
N VAL A 237 -10.76 -18.72 -26.38
CA VAL A 237 -11.15 -19.82 -25.49
C VAL A 237 -12.10 -19.33 -24.40
N SER A 238 -12.78 -20.23 -23.69
CA SER A 238 -13.62 -19.84 -22.54
C SER A 238 -12.79 -19.31 -21.36
N LEU A 239 -13.37 -18.46 -20.50
CA LEU A 239 -12.70 -17.97 -19.28
C LEU A 239 -12.16 -19.11 -18.40
N PHE A 240 -12.92 -20.21 -18.28
CA PHE A 240 -12.50 -21.40 -17.55
C PHE A 240 -11.25 -22.04 -18.17
N THR A 241 -11.20 -22.14 -19.50
CA THR A 241 -10.03 -22.64 -20.23
C THR A 241 -8.83 -21.70 -20.04
N SER A 242 -9.02 -20.39 -20.15
CA SER A 242 -7.97 -19.40 -19.90
C SER A 242 -7.38 -19.49 -18.50
N GLU A 243 -8.24 -19.71 -17.50
CA GLU A 243 -7.78 -19.86 -16.12
C GLU A 243 -6.91 -21.10 -15.93
N ALA A 244 -7.30 -22.23 -16.54
CA ALA A 244 -6.51 -23.45 -16.51
C ALA A 244 -5.14 -23.27 -17.16
N LEU A 245 -5.12 -22.64 -18.33
CA LEU A 245 -3.91 -22.36 -19.10
C LEU A 245 -2.96 -21.43 -18.34
N LEU A 246 -3.48 -20.32 -17.81
CA LEU A 246 -2.67 -19.38 -17.03
C LEU A 246 -2.12 -20.03 -15.75
N ARG A 247 -2.92 -20.83 -15.03
CA ARG A 247 -2.42 -21.56 -13.85
C ARG A 247 -1.26 -22.50 -14.18
N HIS A 248 -1.33 -23.24 -15.29
CA HIS A 248 -0.26 -24.12 -15.72
C HIS A 248 1.02 -23.36 -16.11
N HIS A 249 0.89 -22.14 -16.65
CA HIS A 249 1.99 -21.28 -17.06
C HIS A 249 2.37 -20.21 -16.02
N GLY A 250 2.10 -20.46 -14.73
CA GLY A 250 2.51 -19.57 -13.63
C GLY A 250 1.95 -18.15 -13.74
N TRP A 251 0.76 -18.01 -14.31
CA TRP A 251 0.10 -16.73 -14.62
C TRP A 251 0.91 -15.80 -15.53
N SER A 252 1.91 -16.30 -16.25
CA SER A 252 2.66 -15.54 -17.25
C SER A 252 1.94 -15.59 -18.60
N LYS A 253 1.33 -14.46 -18.98
CA LYS A 253 0.67 -14.29 -20.29
C LYS A 253 1.67 -14.51 -21.43
N GLU A 254 2.88 -13.98 -21.32
CA GLU A 254 3.91 -14.07 -22.35
C GLU A 254 4.33 -15.52 -22.60
N GLN A 255 4.67 -16.26 -21.55
CA GLN A 255 5.05 -17.68 -21.66
C GLN A 255 3.91 -18.55 -22.21
N LEU A 256 2.67 -18.24 -21.82
CA LEU A 256 1.50 -18.93 -22.36
C LEU A 256 1.35 -18.65 -23.86
N LEU A 257 1.49 -17.40 -24.31
CA LEU A 257 1.36 -17.05 -25.71
C LEU A 257 2.47 -17.66 -26.57
N GLU A 258 3.71 -17.68 -26.09
CA GLU A 258 4.82 -18.36 -26.75
C GLU A 258 4.53 -19.86 -26.93
N ALA A 259 4.17 -20.55 -25.84
CA ALA A 259 3.85 -21.98 -25.88
C ALA A 259 2.61 -22.28 -26.74
N TRP A 260 1.60 -21.40 -26.70
CA TRP A 260 0.40 -21.51 -27.51
C TRP A 260 0.69 -21.36 -29.01
N MET A 261 1.58 -20.43 -29.39
CA MET A 261 1.99 -20.27 -30.79
C MET A 261 2.77 -21.48 -31.31
N GLU A 262 3.52 -22.17 -30.44
CA GLU A 262 4.22 -23.40 -30.79
C GLU A 262 3.26 -24.58 -31.00
N ASN A 263 2.43 -24.90 -30.01
CA ASN A 263 1.52 -26.04 -30.09
C ASN A 263 0.28 -25.92 -29.15
N PRO A 264 -0.85 -25.41 -29.65
CA PRO A 264 -2.06 -25.21 -28.84
C PRO A 264 -2.64 -26.50 -28.23
N THR A 265 -2.54 -27.64 -28.94
CA THR A 265 -3.15 -28.91 -28.48
C THR A 265 -2.40 -29.47 -27.29
N GLU A 266 -1.08 -29.50 -27.36
CA GLU A 266 -0.22 -29.97 -26.28
C GLU A 266 -0.35 -29.10 -25.02
N VAL A 267 -0.46 -27.77 -25.19
CA VAL A 267 -0.68 -26.85 -24.08
C VAL A 267 -2.03 -27.12 -23.40
N CYS A 268 -3.10 -27.34 -24.18
CA CYS A 268 -4.41 -27.68 -23.64
C CYS A 268 -4.42 -29.04 -22.91
N GLU A 269 -3.76 -30.06 -23.47
CA GLU A 269 -3.65 -31.37 -22.84
C GLU A 269 -2.90 -31.31 -21.51
N LYS A 270 -1.76 -30.60 -21.46
CA LYS A 270 -1.00 -30.41 -20.22
C LYS A 270 -1.78 -29.64 -19.16
N ALA A 271 -2.60 -28.67 -19.58
CA ALA A 271 -3.49 -27.92 -18.68
C ALA A 271 -4.81 -28.65 -18.34
N GLY A 272 -5.05 -29.85 -18.88
CA GLY A 272 -6.24 -30.66 -18.59
C GLY A 272 -7.54 -30.12 -19.19
N VAL A 273 -7.44 -29.33 -20.27
CA VAL A 273 -8.58 -28.68 -20.95
C VAL A 273 -8.70 -29.12 -22.41
N GLN A 274 -9.90 -29.02 -22.98
CA GLN A 274 -10.14 -29.36 -24.38
C GLN A 274 -9.88 -28.16 -25.27
N LEU A 275 -9.26 -28.40 -26.44
CA LEU A 275 -9.05 -27.36 -27.44
C LEU A 275 -10.40 -26.82 -27.94
N PRO A 276 -10.59 -25.50 -28.06
CA PRO A 276 -11.81 -24.94 -28.63
C PRO A 276 -12.03 -25.41 -30.07
N THR A 277 -13.27 -25.75 -30.38
CA THR A 277 -13.71 -26.28 -31.69
C THR A 277 -13.44 -25.32 -32.86
N ASN A 278 -13.29 -24.02 -32.58
CA ASN A 278 -13.12 -22.97 -33.58
C ASN A 278 -11.70 -22.83 -34.16
N LEU A 279 -10.66 -23.40 -33.53
CA LEU A 279 -9.30 -23.47 -34.11
C LEU A 279 -9.05 -24.74 -34.94
N GLY A 280 -10.03 -25.64 -35.00
CA GLY A 280 -9.88 -26.98 -35.55
C GLY A 280 -10.58 -27.19 -36.89
N THR A 281 -10.32 -26.38 -37.93
CA THR A 281 -10.57 -26.82 -39.31
C THR A 281 -9.66 -26.14 -40.32
N HIS A 282 -8.57 -26.81 -40.70
CA HIS A 282 -8.17 -26.96 -42.11
C HIS A 282 -7.35 -28.26 -42.30
N ASN A 283 -8.10 -29.33 -42.62
CA ASN A 283 -7.76 -30.46 -43.48
C ASN A 283 -6.75 -31.57 -43.09
N LEU A 284 -7.35 -32.77 -43.03
CA LEU A 284 -7.01 -34.07 -43.65
C LEU A 284 -6.25 -35.14 -42.81
N ASP A 285 -7.05 -36.20 -42.58
CA ASP A 285 -6.72 -37.63 -42.64
C ASP A 285 -6.18 -38.38 -41.40
N THR A 286 -7.15 -39.03 -40.72
CA THR A 286 -7.12 -40.37 -40.07
C THR A 286 -6.44 -40.58 -38.70
N PRO A 287 -6.89 -41.57 -37.88
CA PRO A 287 -8.27 -41.89 -37.51
C PRO A 287 -8.48 -41.86 -35.97
N SER A 288 -9.70 -41.51 -35.57
CA SER A 288 -10.19 -41.63 -34.19
C SER A 288 -9.99 -43.04 -33.62
N VAL A 289 -9.32 -43.13 -32.46
CA VAL A 289 -9.40 -44.32 -31.61
C VAL A 289 -10.75 -44.30 -30.88
N VAL A 290 -11.61 -45.13 -31.43
CA VAL A 290 -12.87 -45.69 -30.94
C VAL A 290 -12.90 -45.89 -29.41
N SER A 291 -13.94 -45.35 -28.77
CA SER A 291 -14.60 -46.01 -27.63
C SER A 291 -15.84 -46.77 -28.14
N PRO A 292 -16.25 -47.91 -27.55
CA PRO A 292 -17.12 -48.88 -28.21
C PRO A 292 -18.62 -48.50 -28.20
N PRO A 293 -19.46 -49.14 -29.06
CA PRO A 293 -20.81 -48.68 -29.39
C PRO A 293 -21.95 -49.47 -28.71
N ARG A 294 -23.14 -48.85 -28.61
CA ARG A 294 -24.52 -49.38 -28.88
C ARG A 294 -25.56 -48.46 -28.22
N GLY A 295 -26.73 -48.13 -28.79
CA GLY A 295 -27.54 -48.78 -29.83
C GLY A 295 -28.53 -47.81 -30.54
N PRO A 296 -29.61 -48.30 -31.19
CA PRO A 296 -30.24 -47.67 -32.37
C PRO A 296 -31.30 -46.58 -32.07
N PRO A 297 -31.79 -45.87 -33.11
CA PRO A 297 -32.47 -44.58 -33.00
C PRO A 297 -34.00 -44.69 -32.90
N GLY A 298 -34.59 -43.80 -32.12
CA GLY A 298 -36.01 -43.49 -32.15
C GLY A 298 -36.69 -43.56 -30.78
N GLU A 299 -36.81 -42.41 -30.13
CA GLU A 299 -38.03 -41.93 -29.44
C GLU A 299 -37.74 -40.54 -28.88
N GLU A 300 -38.58 -39.58 -29.24
CA GLU A 300 -38.64 -38.28 -28.60
C GLU A 300 -39.10 -38.52 -27.15
N VAL A 301 -38.18 -38.42 -26.18
CA VAL A 301 -38.53 -38.51 -24.76
C VAL A 301 -38.54 -37.10 -24.18
N GLU A 302 -39.75 -36.65 -23.90
CA GLU A 302 -40.10 -35.51 -23.07
C GLU A 302 -39.40 -35.63 -21.70
N GLY A 303 -39.01 -34.49 -21.12
CA GLY A 303 -38.05 -34.38 -20.02
C GLY A 303 -38.24 -35.35 -18.84
N GLU A 304 -37.19 -36.12 -18.54
CA GLU A 304 -37.00 -36.80 -17.26
C GLU A 304 -36.18 -35.90 -16.33
N GLU A 305 -36.85 -35.30 -15.35
CA GLU A 305 -36.21 -34.67 -14.20
C GLU A 305 -35.65 -35.75 -13.25
N GLY A 306 -34.31 -35.84 -13.15
CA GLY A 306 -33.58 -36.26 -11.94
C GLY A 306 -33.54 -37.76 -11.56
N GLY A 307 -32.81 -38.59 -12.31
CA GLY A 307 -32.51 -39.98 -11.92
C GLY A 307 -31.42 -40.11 -10.84
N GLU A 308 -31.62 -40.99 -9.85
CA GLU A 308 -30.61 -41.35 -8.84
C GLU A 308 -29.37 -42.02 -9.48
N ARG A 309 -28.17 -41.67 -9.01
CA ARG A 309 -26.89 -42.22 -9.46
C ARG A 309 -26.06 -42.71 -8.28
N GLU A 310 -25.16 -43.67 -8.50
CA GLU A 310 -24.21 -44.14 -7.48
C GLU A 310 -22.96 -43.24 -7.42
N CYS A 311 -22.48 -42.93 -6.22
CA CYS A 311 -21.28 -42.12 -6.03
C CYS A 311 -20.00 -42.93 -6.26
N GLY A 312 -19.10 -42.46 -7.13
CA GLY A 312 -17.81 -43.13 -7.40
C GLY A 312 -16.81 -43.21 -6.23
N VAL A 313 -17.09 -42.57 -5.09
CA VAL A 313 -16.21 -42.56 -3.90
C VAL A 313 -16.79 -43.40 -2.76
N CYS A 314 -18.04 -43.14 -2.37
CA CYS A 314 -18.68 -43.83 -1.24
C CYS A 314 -19.70 -44.90 -1.65
N VAL A 315 -19.99 -45.03 -2.94
CA VAL A 315 -20.92 -46.02 -3.52
C VAL A 315 -22.36 -45.88 -3.00
N VAL A 316 -22.72 -44.71 -2.47
CA VAL A 316 -24.08 -44.38 -2.03
C VAL A 316 -24.88 -43.83 -3.21
N THR A 317 -26.16 -44.23 -3.32
CA THR A 317 -27.11 -43.66 -4.30
C THR A 317 -27.56 -42.26 -3.87
N PHE A 318 -27.57 -41.33 -4.81
CA PHE A 318 -27.92 -39.94 -4.58
C PHE A 318 -28.45 -39.29 -5.85
N VAL A 319 -29.17 -38.18 -5.70
CA VAL A 319 -29.55 -37.33 -6.85
C VAL A 319 -28.41 -36.35 -7.10
N PRO A 320 -27.80 -36.33 -8.31
CA PRO A 320 -26.74 -35.38 -8.63
C PRO A 320 -27.20 -33.93 -8.45
N ASP A 321 -26.53 -33.19 -7.58
CA ASP A 321 -26.78 -31.77 -7.30
C ASP A 321 -25.60 -30.86 -7.69
N VAL A 322 -24.50 -31.46 -8.15
CA VAL A 322 -23.27 -30.78 -8.55
C VAL A 322 -22.90 -31.18 -9.97
N GLU A 323 -22.82 -30.19 -10.85
CA GLU A 323 -22.38 -30.36 -12.23
C GLU A 323 -20.91 -29.96 -12.37
N VAL A 324 -20.12 -30.81 -13.04
CA VAL A 324 -18.72 -30.52 -13.36
C VAL A 324 -18.45 -30.75 -14.85
N PRO A 325 -17.55 -29.99 -15.49
CA PRO A 325 -17.29 -30.09 -16.94
C PRO A 325 -16.76 -31.46 -17.42
N CYS A 326 -16.32 -32.32 -16.52
CA CYS A 326 -15.90 -33.70 -16.83
C CYS A 326 -17.06 -34.71 -16.85
N GLY A 327 -18.25 -34.34 -16.35
CA GLY A 327 -19.43 -35.22 -16.27
C GLY A 327 -19.37 -36.27 -15.15
N HIS A 328 -18.27 -36.35 -14.38
CA HIS A 328 -18.15 -37.25 -13.23
C HIS A 328 -19.05 -36.80 -12.07
N VAL A 329 -19.67 -37.75 -11.38
CA VAL A 329 -20.67 -37.49 -10.35
C VAL A 329 -20.26 -38.07 -9.01
N PHE A 330 -20.31 -37.22 -7.99
CA PHE A 330 -20.05 -37.58 -6.60
C PHE A 330 -21.10 -36.95 -5.70
N CYS A 331 -21.42 -37.62 -4.60
CA CYS A 331 -22.35 -37.04 -3.64
C CYS A 331 -21.75 -35.81 -2.98
N ARG A 332 -22.62 -34.89 -2.56
CA ARG A 332 -22.24 -33.61 -1.94
C ARG A 332 -21.30 -33.79 -0.73
N ASP A 333 -21.47 -34.86 0.05
CA ASP A 333 -20.62 -35.14 1.21
C ASP A 333 -19.19 -35.53 0.83
N CYS A 334 -19.01 -36.32 -0.24
CA CYS A 334 -17.70 -36.66 -0.77
C CYS A 334 -17.00 -35.44 -1.35
N TRP A 335 -17.71 -34.61 -2.12
CA TRP A 335 -17.19 -33.33 -2.59
C TRP A 335 -16.76 -32.44 -1.43
N ARG A 336 -17.59 -32.31 -0.39
CA ARG A 336 -17.30 -31.49 0.78
C ARG A 336 -16.03 -31.95 1.49
N HIS A 337 -15.87 -33.25 1.73
CA HIS A 337 -14.66 -33.79 2.37
C HIS A 337 -13.41 -33.58 1.52
N TYR A 338 -13.50 -33.88 0.22
CA TYR A 338 -12.38 -33.70 -0.72
C TYR A 338 -11.91 -32.24 -0.77
N LEU A 339 -12.85 -31.30 -0.97
CA LEU A 339 -12.54 -29.87 -1.04
C LEU A 339 -12.02 -29.34 0.30
N HIS A 340 -12.60 -29.77 1.42
CA HIS A 340 -12.11 -29.36 2.75
C HIS A 340 -10.65 -29.77 2.96
N GLN A 341 -10.32 -31.03 2.66
CA GLN A 341 -8.97 -31.56 2.80
C GLN A 341 -7.98 -30.83 1.89
N LYS A 342 -8.35 -30.57 0.63
CA LYS A 342 -7.48 -29.86 -0.32
C LYS A 342 -7.24 -28.40 0.07
N ILE A 343 -8.27 -27.69 0.51
CA ILE A 343 -8.17 -26.30 0.95
C ILE A 343 -7.35 -26.19 2.26
N GLU A 344 -7.52 -27.11 3.20
CA GLU A 344 -6.74 -27.13 4.45
C GLU A 344 -5.26 -27.46 4.23
N ALA A 345 -4.96 -28.32 3.26
CA ALA A 345 -3.59 -28.64 2.87
C ALA A 345 -2.86 -27.45 2.21
N GLY A 346 -3.57 -26.35 1.88
CA GLY A 346 -3.00 -25.18 1.21
C GLY A 346 -2.79 -25.35 -0.29
N ASP A 347 -3.27 -26.45 -0.87
CA ASP A 347 -3.16 -26.79 -2.30
C ASP A 347 -4.41 -26.30 -3.07
N ALA A 348 -4.71 -25.00 -2.96
CA ALA A 348 -5.90 -24.43 -3.61
C ALA A 348 -5.72 -24.22 -5.12
N HIS A 349 -4.48 -24.03 -5.58
CA HIS A 349 -4.16 -23.69 -6.96
C HIS A 349 -4.37 -24.84 -7.97
N SER A 350 -4.52 -26.08 -7.50
CA SER A 350 -4.55 -27.29 -8.35
C SER A 350 -5.71 -28.26 -8.04
N ILE A 351 -6.86 -27.73 -7.59
CA ILE A 351 -8.01 -28.58 -7.28
C ILE A 351 -8.63 -29.13 -8.58
N VAL A 352 -8.30 -30.39 -8.87
CA VAL A 352 -8.86 -31.18 -9.97
C VAL A 352 -9.99 -32.10 -9.51
N CYS A 353 -10.72 -32.65 -10.48
CA CYS A 353 -11.75 -33.67 -10.28
C CYS A 353 -11.23 -34.85 -9.41
N PRO A 354 -12.03 -35.37 -8.46
CA PRO A 354 -11.66 -36.53 -7.62
C PRO A 354 -11.45 -37.85 -8.38
N GLU A 355 -11.96 -37.96 -9.61
CA GLU A 355 -11.88 -39.18 -10.42
C GLU A 355 -10.44 -39.55 -10.82
N TYR A 356 -10.13 -40.84 -10.84
CA TYR A 356 -8.79 -41.31 -11.22
C TYR A 356 -8.49 -40.99 -12.68
N GLY A 357 -7.36 -40.30 -12.92
CA GLY A 357 -6.92 -39.92 -14.27
C GLY A 357 -7.66 -38.73 -14.88
N CYS A 358 -8.50 -38.02 -14.10
CA CYS A 358 -9.14 -36.79 -14.55
C CYS A 358 -8.36 -35.56 -14.08
N PHE A 359 -7.90 -34.74 -15.03
CA PHE A 359 -7.14 -33.51 -14.75
C PHE A 359 -7.97 -32.22 -14.93
N LYS A 360 -9.29 -32.33 -15.10
CA LYS A 360 -10.15 -31.15 -15.25
C LYS A 360 -10.23 -30.40 -13.93
N LEU A 361 -10.04 -29.09 -14.00
CA LEU A 361 -10.19 -28.19 -12.84
C LEU A 361 -11.64 -28.13 -12.36
N VAL A 362 -11.80 -27.96 -11.06
CA VAL A 362 -13.11 -27.74 -10.44
C VAL A 362 -13.45 -26.25 -10.51
N PRO A 363 -14.58 -25.84 -11.14
CA PRO A 363 -15.00 -24.44 -11.18
C PRO A 363 -15.23 -23.85 -9.79
N ILE A 364 -14.96 -22.55 -9.63
CA ILE A 364 -15.17 -21.83 -8.36
C ILE A 364 -16.63 -21.95 -7.87
N GLU A 365 -17.61 -21.88 -8.76
CA GLU A 365 -19.03 -21.96 -8.43
C GLU A 365 -19.38 -23.27 -7.71
N VAL A 366 -18.73 -24.38 -8.10
CA VAL A 366 -18.87 -25.69 -7.43
C VAL A 366 -18.27 -25.64 -6.03
N ILE A 367 -17.11 -24.99 -5.86
CA ILE A 367 -16.46 -24.83 -4.56
C ILE A 367 -17.34 -23.99 -3.64
N GLU A 368 -17.80 -22.82 -4.08
CA GLU A 368 -18.69 -21.95 -3.30
C GLU A 368 -20.03 -22.63 -2.96
N GLY A 369 -20.54 -23.42 -3.89
CA GLY A 369 -21.77 -24.18 -3.72
C GLY A 369 -21.65 -25.28 -2.68
N VAL A 370 -20.52 -25.98 -2.57
CA VAL A 370 -20.39 -27.19 -1.72
C VAL A 370 -19.80 -26.90 -0.33
N VAL A 371 -18.80 -26.03 -0.21
CA VAL A 371 -18.11 -25.80 1.07
C VAL A 371 -18.72 -24.64 1.86
N SER A 372 -18.37 -24.54 3.14
CA SER A 372 -18.82 -23.41 3.97
C SER A 372 -18.15 -22.10 3.53
N ARG A 373 -18.81 -20.97 3.78
CA ARG A 373 -18.28 -19.61 3.49
C ARG A 373 -16.87 -19.37 4.05
N LYS A 374 -16.55 -19.94 5.21
CA LYS A 374 -15.21 -19.85 5.81
C LYS A 374 -14.14 -20.55 4.95
N MET A 375 -14.47 -21.73 4.42
CA MET A 375 -13.56 -22.48 3.56
C MET A 375 -13.43 -21.83 2.19
N THR A 376 -14.51 -21.29 1.64
CA THR A 376 -14.47 -20.47 0.41
C THR A 376 -13.51 -19.28 0.56
N GLN A 377 -13.56 -18.56 1.69
CA GLN A 377 -12.64 -17.44 1.94
C GLN A 377 -11.17 -17.89 1.96
N ARG A 378 -10.88 -19.05 2.57
CA ARG A 378 -9.51 -19.61 2.57
C ARG A 378 -9.06 -20.01 1.17
N TYR A 379 -9.93 -20.65 0.40
CA TYR A 379 -9.67 -20.97 -1.00
C TYR A 379 -9.30 -19.71 -1.81
N LEU A 380 -10.13 -18.67 -1.72
CA LEU A 380 -9.90 -17.41 -2.43
C LEU A 380 -8.60 -16.72 -2.00
N GLN A 381 -8.24 -16.81 -0.71
CA GLN A 381 -6.98 -16.27 -0.20
C GLN A 381 -5.78 -17.01 -0.80
N PHE A 382 -5.84 -18.35 -0.86
CA PHE A 382 -4.77 -19.14 -1.45
C PHE A 382 -4.68 -18.98 -2.97
N ASP A 383 -5.80 -18.82 -3.66
CA ASP A 383 -5.85 -18.56 -5.10
C ASP A 383 -5.14 -17.25 -5.46
N ILE A 384 -5.46 -16.15 -4.76
CA ILE A 384 -4.78 -14.86 -4.96
C ILE A 384 -3.33 -14.93 -4.51
N LYS A 385 -3.03 -15.67 -3.45
CA LYS A 385 -1.66 -15.87 -2.99
C LYS A 385 -0.80 -16.50 -4.08
N ALA A 386 -1.28 -17.57 -4.70
CA ALA A 386 -0.61 -18.24 -5.81
C ALA A 386 -0.44 -17.31 -7.02
N PHE A 387 -1.45 -16.51 -7.35
CA PHE A 387 -1.38 -15.49 -8.41
C PHE A 387 -0.28 -14.45 -8.16
N VAL A 388 -0.16 -13.94 -6.93
CA VAL A 388 0.86 -12.94 -6.58
C VAL A 388 2.26 -13.56 -6.53
N GLU A 389 2.42 -14.75 -5.96
CA GLU A 389 3.71 -15.42 -5.85
C GLU A 389 4.33 -15.77 -7.20
N SER A 390 3.51 -15.93 -8.23
CA SER A 390 3.97 -16.19 -9.59
C SER A 390 4.25 -14.90 -10.39
N HIS A 391 3.82 -13.73 -9.91
CA HIS A 391 4.06 -12.45 -10.57
C HIS A 391 5.45 -11.89 -10.25
N PRO A 392 6.28 -11.57 -11.26
CA PRO A 392 7.64 -11.05 -11.03
C PRO A 392 7.65 -9.65 -10.40
N THR A 393 6.62 -8.85 -10.67
CA THR A 393 6.53 -7.44 -10.30
C THR A 393 5.63 -7.18 -9.09
N ILE A 394 5.05 -8.21 -8.46
CA ILE A 394 4.13 -8.09 -7.32
C ILE A 394 4.64 -8.93 -6.16
N ARG A 395 4.65 -8.39 -4.93
CA ARG A 395 5.01 -9.14 -3.72
C ARG A 395 4.08 -8.83 -2.55
N TRP A 396 3.82 -9.84 -1.73
CA TRP A 396 3.09 -9.67 -0.47
C TRP A 396 3.88 -8.85 0.55
N CYS A 397 3.15 -8.12 1.39
CA CYS A 397 3.71 -7.56 2.60
C CYS A 397 4.14 -8.69 3.55
N PRO A 398 5.38 -8.68 4.08
CA PRO A 398 5.90 -9.75 4.94
C PRO A 398 5.33 -9.71 6.37
N TYR A 399 4.59 -8.66 6.73
CA TYR A 399 4.06 -8.50 8.08
C TYR A 399 2.89 -9.48 8.31
N PRO A 400 2.87 -10.19 9.46
CA PRO A 400 1.74 -11.03 9.83
C PRO A 400 0.42 -10.26 9.78
N ASP A 401 -0.64 -10.93 9.34
CA ASP A 401 -2.00 -10.38 9.20
C ASP A 401 -2.15 -9.19 8.22
N CYS A 402 -1.12 -8.85 7.44
CA CYS A 402 -1.19 -7.83 6.40
C CYS A 402 -1.51 -8.45 5.03
N HIS A 403 -2.76 -8.33 4.58
CA HIS A 403 -3.23 -8.83 3.27
C HIS A 403 -3.04 -7.81 2.14
N ARG A 404 -1.91 -7.11 2.10
CA ARG A 404 -1.61 -6.14 1.04
C ARG A 404 -0.41 -6.59 0.23
N ALA A 405 -0.45 -6.34 -1.08
CA ALA A 405 0.65 -6.61 -1.99
C ALA A 405 1.16 -5.31 -2.62
N VAL A 406 2.44 -5.24 -2.93
CA VAL A 406 3.07 -4.08 -3.56
C VAL A 406 3.47 -4.47 -4.99
N ARG A 407 3.23 -3.58 -5.96
CA ARG A 407 3.68 -3.73 -7.35
C ARG A 407 4.77 -2.73 -7.68
N ILE A 408 5.82 -3.13 -8.38
CA ILE A 408 6.83 -2.20 -8.93
C ILE A 408 6.73 -2.22 -10.46
N THR A 409 6.74 -1.04 -11.09
CA THR A 409 6.61 -0.85 -12.55
C THR A 409 7.91 -1.10 -13.31
N THR A 410 9.06 -0.94 -12.68
CA THR A 410 10.37 -1.32 -13.22
C THR A 410 11.10 -2.24 -12.23
N PRO A 411 11.15 -3.56 -12.47
CA PRO A 411 12.19 -4.35 -11.85
C PRO A 411 13.51 -3.76 -12.37
N ASN A 412 14.38 -3.35 -11.45
CA ASN A 412 15.62 -2.65 -11.75
C ASN A 412 16.66 -3.64 -12.33
N ASP A 413 16.27 -4.47 -13.30
CA ASP A 413 17.02 -5.57 -13.88
C ASP A 413 18.00 -5.06 -14.96
N THR A 414 18.83 -4.08 -14.61
CA THR A 414 20.06 -3.82 -15.35
C THR A 414 21.18 -4.65 -14.70
N PRO A 415 21.65 -5.73 -15.34
CA PRO A 415 22.73 -6.53 -14.81
C PRO A 415 24.05 -5.77 -15.00
N GLY A 416 24.55 -5.11 -13.94
CA GLY A 416 25.86 -4.47 -14.04
C GLY A 416 26.32 -3.59 -12.89
N ASP A 417 25.44 -3.03 -12.06
CA ASP A 417 25.85 -2.13 -10.98
C ASP A 417 25.25 -2.56 -9.62
N ALA A 418 26.02 -2.40 -8.55
CA ALA A 418 25.73 -2.93 -7.23
C ALA A 418 24.32 -2.54 -6.75
N GLN A 419 23.39 -3.49 -6.87
CA GLN A 419 21.95 -3.24 -6.76
C GLN A 419 21.61 -2.82 -5.33
N GLN A 420 21.36 -1.52 -5.14
CA GLN A 420 20.92 -1.00 -3.86
C GLN A 420 19.53 -1.54 -3.54
N PRO A 421 19.27 -1.94 -2.29
CA PRO A 421 17.98 -2.50 -1.91
C PRO A 421 16.88 -1.45 -1.97
N THR A 422 15.80 -1.76 -2.70
CA THR A 422 14.63 -0.90 -2.78
C THR A 422 13.75 -1.08 -1.54
N THR A 423 13.48 0.03 -0.83
CA THR A 423 12.51 0.04 0.28
C THR A 423 11.13 0.35 -0.28
N VAL A 424 10.15 -0.51 0.03
CA VAL A 424 8.76 -0.36 -0.41
C VAL A 424 7.82 -0.19 0.78
N HIS A 425 6.66 0.41 0.54
CA HIS A 425 5.62 0.67 1.53
C HIS A 425 4.31 0.00 1.11
N CYS A 426 3.68 -0.80 1.97
CA CYS A 426 2.45 -1.53 1.61
C CYS A 426 1.15 -0.72 1.76
N GLY A 427 1.21 0.55 2.17
CA GLY A 427 0.02 1.35 2.44
C GLY A 427 -0.63 1.14 3.82
N ASN A 428 -0.13 0.19 4.63
CA ASN A 428 -0.53 -0.07 6.02
C ASN A 428 0.63 0.28 7.01
N GLU A 429 1.40 1.33 6.74
CA GLU A 429 2.59 1.75 7.52
C GLU A 429 3.74 0.71 7.58
N HIS A 430 3.65 -0.40 6.86
CA HIS A 430 4.73 -1.37 6.80
C HIS A 430 5.73 -1.03 5.71
N TYR A 431 6.99 -0.97 6.11
CA TYR A 431 8.13 -0.80 5.22
C TYR A 431 8.97 -2.07 5.22
N PHE A 432 9.39 -2.50 4.03
CA PHE A 432 10.23 -3.68 3.88
C PHE A 432 11.11 -3.54 2.62
N CYS A 433 12.18 -4.31 2.57
CA CYS A 433 13.00 -4.42 1.37
C CYS A 433 12.29 -5.28 0.32
N TRP A 434 12.12 -4.76 -0.89
CA TRP A 434 11.53 -5.49 -2.02
C TRP A 434 12.26 -6.81 -2.31
N SER A 435 13.59 -6.76 -2.34
CA SER A 435 14.42 -7.87 -2.78
C SER A 435 14.48 -9.01 -1.77
N CYS A 436 14.67 -8.70 -0.47
CA CYS A 436 14.82 -9.72 0.57
C CYS A 436 13.57 -9.94 1.43
N SER A 437 12.53 -9.11 1.28
CA SER A 437 11.33 -9.12 2.13
C SER A 437 11.60 -8.94 3.63
N GLY A 438 12.80 -8.47 3.99
CA GLY A 438 13.22 -8.14 5.35
C GLY A 438 13.05 -6.66 5.68
N GLU A 439 13.58 -6.25 6.82
CA GLU A 439 13.54 -4.85 7.26
C GLU A 439 14.27 -3.91 6.28
N PRO A 440 13.87 -2.63 6.15
CA PRO A 440 14.58 -1.65 5.35
C PRO A 440 16.03 -1.48 5.84
N HIS A 441 17.00 -1.77 4.97
CA HIS A 441 18.41 -1.88 5.35
C HIS A 441 19.36 -1.07 4.45
N VAL A 442 18.87 0.00 3.82
CA VAL A 442 19.70 0.99 3.10
C VAL A 442 20.60 1.72 4.11
N PRO A 443 21.91 1.93 3.82
CA PRO A 443 22.60 1.74 2.54
C PRO A 443 23.22 0.34 2.33
N THR A 444 23.08 -0.59 3.27
CA THR A 444 23.70 -1.92 3.19
C THR A 444 22.98 -2.82 2.18
N SER A 445 23.72 -3.61 1.40
CA SER A 445 23.13 -4.60 0.49
C SER A 445 22.33 -5.68 1.23
N CYS A 446 21.39 -6.35 0.56
CA CYS A 446 20.63 -7.46 1.14
C CYS A 446 21.55 -8.56 1.71
N GLU A 447 22.66 -8.84 1.02
CA GLU A 447 23.63 -9.84 1.47
C GLU A 447 24.34 -9.41 2.76
N GLY A 448 24.75 -8.14 2.85
CA GLY A 448 25.38 -7.59 4.05
C GLY A 448 24.43 -7.59 5.24
N TRP A 449 23.17 -7.23 5.02
CA TRP A 449 22.12 -7.27 6.03
C TRP A 449 21.88 -8.69 6.57
N ARG A 450 21.80 -9.69 5.67
CA ARG A 450 21.64 -11.09 6.07
C ARG A 450 22.80 -11.59 6.94
N LYS A 451 24.04 -11.33 6.52
CA LYS A 451 25.24 -11.71 7.31
C LYS A 451 25.26 -11.07 8.70
N TRP A 452 24.80 -9.82 8.80
CA TRP A 452 24.69 -9.13 10.08
C TRP A 452 23.61 -9.78 10.97
N LEU A 453 22.43 -10.10 10.41
CA LEU A 453 21.37 -10.80 11.14
C LEU A 453 21.83 -12.16 11.66
N ASP A 454 22.50 -12.96 10.83
CA ASP A 454 23.06 -14.26 11.24
C ASP A 454 24.03 -14.09 12.41
N HIS A 455 24.92 -13.10 12.34
CA HIS A 455 25.88 -12.81 13.43
C HIS A 455 25.21 -12.36 14.72
N VAL A 456 24.15 -11.55 14.64
CA VAL A 456 23.35 -11.12 15.79
C VAL A 456 22.65 -12.32 16.43
N GLN A 457 22.15 -13.26 15.61
CA GLN A 457 21.49 -14.48 16.07
C GLN A 457 22.49 -15.44 16.73
N GLU A 458 23.73 -15.53 16.23
CA GLU A 458 24.82 -16.30 16.85
C GLU A 458 25.30 -15.69 18.19
N MET A 459 25.30 -14.35 18.30
CA MET A 459 25.66 -13.64 19.53
C MET A 459 24.51 -13.55 20.54
N ALA A 460 23.28 -13.87 20.14
CA ALA A 460 22.16 -13.98 21.07
C ALA A 460 22.41 -15.17 22.01
N PRO A 461 22.46 -14.97 23.35
CA PRO A 461 22.72 -16.07 24.26
C PRO A 461 21.63 -17.13 24.07
N GLN A 462 22.04 -18.38 23.81
CA GLN A 462 21.13 -19.51 23.65
C GLN A 462 20.28 -19.64 24.92
N ILE A 463 19.01 -19.24 24.84
CA ILE A 463 18.01 -19.52 25.87
C ILE A 463 17.62 -20.99 25.70
N GLY A 464 18.55 -21.87 26.04
CA GLY A 464 18.26 -23.26 26.36
C GLY A 464 17.58 -23.30 27.72
N ASP A 465 16.46 -24.02 27.78
CA ASP A 465 15.62 -24.33 28.94
C ASP A 465 16.34 -24.24 30.30
N ARG A 466 16.25 -23.09 30.98
CA ARG A 466 16.83 -22.87 32.31
C ARG A 466 15.85 -22.16 33.21
N THR A 467 15.82 -22.61 34.46
CA THR A 467 14.84 -22.26 35.50
C THR A 467 14.87 -20.79 35.90
N THR A 468 13.72 -20.34 36.42
CA THR A 468 13.31 -18.95 36.65
C THR A 468 14.29 -18.09 37.45
N SER A 469 15.11 -18.68 38.34
CA SER A 469 16.10 -17.95 39.15
C SER A 469 17.33 -17.47 38.38
N GLN A 470 17.66 -18.07 37.24
CA GLN A 470 18.82 -17.70 36.42
C GLN A 470 18.48 -16.69 35.31
N LEU A 471 17.18 -16.48 35.06
CA LEU A 471 16.68 -15.48 34.12
C LEU A 471 16.86 -14.06 34.68
N ASP A 472 16.72 -13.86 35.99
CA ASP A 472 16.92 -12.56 36.62
C ASP A 472 18.39 -12.13 36.57
N ASP A 473 19.32 -13.07 36.75
CA ASP A 473 20.76 -12.82 36.60
C ASP A 473 21.16 -12.59 35.13
N ALA A 474 20.60 -13.35 34.19
CA ALA A 474 20.85 -13.16 32.75
C ALA A 474 20.24 -11.87 32.22
N ALA A 475 19.05 -11.49 32.68
CA ALA A 475 18.40 -10.21 32.36
C ALA A 475 19.15 -9.04 32.98
N SER A 476 19.67 -9.18 34.20
CA SER A 476 20.52 -8.19 34.86
C SER A 476 21.86 -8.02 34.14
N GLN A 477 22.48 -9.12 33.69
CA GLN A 477 23.70 -9.09 32.88
C GLN A 477 23.46 -8.49 31.49
N ARG A 478 22.32 -8.79 30.86
CA ARG A 478 21.90 -8.19 29.58
C ARG A 478 21.65 -6.69 29.72
N TRP A 479 20.99 -6.25 30.79
CA TRP A 479 20.79 -4.83 31.08
C TRP A 479 22.11 -4.11 31.33
N LEU A 480 23.04 -4.71 32.09
CA LEU A 480 24.39 -4.19 32.31
C LEU A 480 25.19 -4.08 31.00
N ALA A 481 25.13 -5.07 30.12
CA ALA A 481 25.85 -5.07 28.85
C ALA A 481 25.29 -4.04 27.84
N THR A 482 23.97 -3.81 27.86
CA THR A 482 23.31 -2.88 26.93
C THR A 482 23.31 -1.43 27.43
N ARG A 483 23.35 -1.17 28.75
CA ARG A 483 23.27 0.19 29.33
C ARG A 483 24.53 0.70 30.03
N SER A 484 25.56 -0.12 30.21
CA SER A 484 26.81 0.31 30.86
C SER A 484 28.05 0.03 30.01
N LYS A 485 29.06 0.90 30.13
CA LYS A 485 30.41 0.66 29.61
C LYS A 485 31.40 0.52 30.77
N PRO A 486 32.42 -0.35 30.66
CA PRO A 486 33.43 -0.47 31.69
C PRO A 486 34.35 0.75 31.70
N CYS A 487 34.71 1.24 32.89
CA CYS A 487 35.73 2.28 33.04
C CYS A 487 37.07 1.81 32.44
N PRO A 488 37.76 2.62 31.61
CA PRO A 488 39.03 2.24 30.98
C PRO A 488 40.14 1.95 32.01
N LYS A 489 40.09 2.59 33.19
CA LYS A 489 41.12 2.45 34.23
C LYS A 489 40.84 1.34 35.25
N CYS A 490 39.59 1.16 35.69
CA CYS A 490 39.25 0.23 36.78
C CYS A 490 38.18 -0.81 36.44
N ARG A 491 37.67 -0.79 35.20
CA ARG A 491 36.61 -1.68 34.68
C ARG A 491 35.30 -1.68 35.47
N ALA A 492 35.10 -0.77 36.41
CA ALA A 492 33.80 -0.60 37.05
C ALA A 492 32.76 -0.25 35.98
N PRO A 493 31.57 -0.87 35.99
CA PRO A 493 30.50 -0.54 35.05
C PRO A 493 30.00 0.89 35.33
N ILE A 494 29.95 1.71 34.29
CA ILE A 494 29.49 3.09 34.35
C ILE A 494 28.29 3.21 33.42
N GLU A 495 27.20 3.74 33.94
CA GLU A 495 26.02 4.12 33.17
C GLU A 495 26.19 5.56 32.68
N LYS A 496 25.77 5.84 31.43
CA LYS A 496 25.84 7.19 30.87
C LYS A 496 24.85 8.10 31.61
N THR A 497 25.31 9.19 32.19
CA THR A 497 24.42 10.26 32.65
C THR A 497 24.03 11.12 31.44
N ASP A 498 22.74 11.35 31.24
CA ASP A 498 22.21 12.01 30.04
C ASP A 498 22.88 13.36 29.74
N GLY A 499 23.24 13.57 28.47
CA GLY A 499 23.66 14.85 27.90
C GLY A 499 25.16 15.10 27.74
N CYS A 500 26.05 14.48 28.54
CA CYS A 500 27.49 14.74 28.45
C CYS A 500 28.31 13.50 28.09
N ASN A 501 29.26 13.62 27.16
CA ASN A 501 30.21 12.54 26.84
C ASN A 501 31.43 12.53 27.78
N HIS A 502 31.60 13.56 28.61
CA HIS A 502 32.61 13.60 29.68
C HIS A 502 32.14 12.79 30.88
N MET A 503 32.77 11.65 31.13
CA MET A 503 32.38 10.74 32.22
C MET A 503 33.47 10.68 33.28
N CYS A 504 33.09 10.88 34.54
CA CYS A 504 33.96 10.69 35.69
C CYS A 504 33.62 9.38 36.42
N CYS A 505 34.57 8.46 36.51
CA CYS A 505 34.35 7.20 37.23
C CYS A 505 34.17 7.45 38.73
N LYS A 506 33.02 7.05 39.31
CA LYS A 506 32.77 7.23 40.75
C LYS A 506 33.75 6.44 41.65
N LYS A 507 34.30 5.33 41.16
CA LYS A 507 35.20 4.42 41.92
C LYS A 507 36.66 4.87 41.91
N CYS A 508 37.21 5.21 40.75
CA CYS A 508 38.64 5.60 40.62
C CYS A 508 38.86 7.08 40.26
N LYS A 509 37.78 7.86 40.12
CA LYS A 509 37.78 9.30 39.79
C LYS A 509 38.54 9.66 38.52
N HIS A 510 38.60 8.71 37.58
CA HIS A 510 39.21 8.94 36.27
C HIS A 510 38.18 9.51 35.30
N ASP A 511 38.57 10.58 34.62
CA ASP A 511 37.78 11.30 33.62
C ASP A 511 38.12 10.80 32.20
N PHE A 512 37.10 10.38 31.46
CA PHE A 512 37.25 9.78 30.14
C PHE A 512 36.06 10.10 29.22
N CYS A 513 36.24 9.91 27.92
CA CYS A 513 35.18 10.10 26.92
C CYS A 513 34.30 8.85 26.80
N TRP A 514 32.98 8.99 26.86
CA TRP A 514 32.03 7.88 26.74
C TRP A 514 32.06 7.17 25.38
N VAL A 515 32.40 7.90 24.30
CA VAL A 515 32.35 7.37 22.93
C VAL A 515 33.56 6.47 22.67
N CYS A 516 34.78 7.03 22.80
CA CYS A 516 36.03 6.35 22.48
C CYS A 516 36.71 5.65 23.67
N LEU A 517 36.30 5.94 24.92
CA LEU A 517 36.89 5.41 26.15
C LEU A 517 38.33 5.88 26.48
N ASP A 518 38.84 6.88 25.77
CA ASP A 518 40.15 7.49 26.02
C ASP A 518 40.12 8.60 27.09
N GLU A 519 41.30 8.97 27.60
CA GLU A 519 41.44 10.00 28.62
C GLU A 519 40.86 11.34 28.17
N TRP A 520 40.08 11.98 29.03
CA TRP A 520 39.40 13.24 28.67
C TRP A 520 40.38 14.37 28.33
N LYS A 521 41.58 14.36 28.93
CA LYS A 521 42.62 15.38 28.69
C LYS A 521 43.10 15.44 27.23
N LEU A 522 42.94 14.36 26.48
CA LEU A 522 43.33 14.30 25.06
C LEU A 522 42.29 14.98 24.15
N HIS A 523 41.11 15.31 24.68
CA HIS A 523 40.01 15.91 23.95
C HIS A 523 40.04 17.44 24.12
N ASN A 524 40.09 18.13 23.00
CA ASN A 524 40.10 19.59 22.89
C ASN A 524 38.99 20.07 21.94
N THR A 525 38.86 21.37 21.74
CA THR A 525 37.85 21.97 20.85
C THR A 525 37.93 21.46 19.41
N SER A 526 39.11 21.06 18.93
CA SER A 526 39.30 20.46 17.59
C SER A 526 38.86 18.99 17.47
N THR A 527 38.63 18.28 18.58
CA THR A 527 38.20 16.86 18.59
C THR A 527 36.77 16.69 19.11
N GLY A 528 36.01 17.78 19.27
CA GLY A 528 34.61 17.76 19.73
C GLY A 528 34.43 17.61 21.24
N GLY A 529 35.46 17.96 22.04
CA GLY A 529 35.46 17.77 23.49
C GLY A 529 34.63 18.74 24.33
N TYR A 530 34.18 19.88 23.78
CA TYR A 530 33.35 20.84 24.51
C TYR A 530 32.16 21.24 23.63
N PHE A 531 30.96 20.82 24.04
CA PHE A 531 29.71 21.40 23.56
C PHE A 531 29.23 22.32 24.69
N GLU A 532 29.07 23.62 24.40
CA GLU A 532 28.43 24.58 25.33
C GLU A 532 26.96 24.22 25.58
#